data_AF-A0A3B9ZM70-F1
#
_entry.id   AF-A0A3B9ZM70-F1
#
_cell.length_a   1.000
_cell.length_b   1.000
_cell.length_c   1.000
_cell.angle_alpha   90.00
_cell.angle_beta   90.00
_cell.angle_gamma   90.00
#
_symmetry.space_group_name_H-M   'P 1'
#
loop_
_entity.id
_entity.type
_entity.pdbx_description
1 polymer ?
#
loop_
_entity_poly.entity_id
_entity_poly.type
_entity_poly.pdbx_seq_one_letter_code
_entity_poly.pdbx_strand_id
1 'polypeptide(L)' 'MNLAHKDLAGGRWFEFSLLEQMANIGSEIFRTISWRDKNKDYQQKAFERSLELFDFTVLDPKNRKRLKEILRAR' A
#
# COMPACT_ATOMS: atom_id res chain seq x y z
N MET A 1 4.70 -14.01 3.02
CA MET A 1 5.20 -12.79 2.35
C MET A 1 6.34 -12.23 3.17
N ASN A 2 7.44 -11.81 2.54
CA ASN A 2 8.48 -11.04 3.21
C ASN A 2 7.99 -9.58 3.30
N LEU A 3 7.94 -9.00 4.49
CA LEU A 3 7.43 -7.64 4.67
C LEU A 3 8.46 -6.64 4.15
N ALA A 4 8.07 -5.84 3.16
CA ALA A 4 8.93 -4.82 2.57
C ALA A 4 9.04 -3.61 3.50
N HIS A 5 7.95 -3.24 4.18
CA HIS A 5 7.92 -2.11 5.12
C HIS A 5 7.83 -2.57 6.59
N LYS A 6 8.94 -3.10 7.11
CA LYS A 6 9.03 -3.63 8.48
C LYS A 6 8.63 -2.60 9.55
N ASP A 7 9.04 -1.34 9.40
CA ASP A 7 8.72 -0.28 10.36
C ASP A 7 7.23 0.12 10.31
N LEU A 8 6.61 0.05 9.13
CA LEU A 8 5.18 0.33 8.97
C LEU A 8 4.33 -0.80 9.56
N ALA A 9 4.77 -2.05 9.37
CA ALA A 9 4.17 -3.23 10.01
C ALA A 9 4.24 -3.17 11.54
N GLY A 10 5.23 -2.45 12.10
CA GLY A 10 5.39 -2.20 13.54
C GLY A 10 4.36 -1.25 14.16
N GLY A 11 3.33 -0.83 13.42
CA GLY A 11 2.21 -0.03 13.93
C GLY A 11 2.23 1.44 13.48
N ARG A 12 3.36 1.96 12.97
CA ARG A 12 3.47 3.33 12.48
C ARG A 12 2.48 3.64 11.34
N TRP A 13 2.12 2.64 10.53
CA TRP A 13 1.13 2.83 9.47
C TRP A 13 -0.24 3.31 9.99
N PHE A 14 -0.59 2.89 11.21
CA PHE A 14 -1.88 3.24 11.83
C PHE A 14 -1.84 4.64 12.46
N GLU A 15 -0.73 5.35 12.42
CA GLU A 15 -0.69 6.76 12.83
C GLU A 15 -1.19 7.68 11.72
N PHE A 16 -1.03 7.26 10.46
CA PHE A 16 -1.53 7.99 9.31
C PHE A 16 -3.07 8.05 9.28
N SER A 17 -3.60 9.17 8.80
CA SER A 17 -4.99 9.28 8.36
C SER A 17 -5.23 8.40 7.13
N LEU A 18 -6.49 8.06 6.86
CA LEU A 18 -6.83 7.31 5.63
C LEU A 18 -6.33 8.04 4.37
N LEU A 19 -6.38 9.37 4.33
CA LEU A 19 -5.89 10.14 3.20
C LEU A 19 -4.39 9.94 2.98
N GLU A 20 -3.59 10.00 4.05
CA GLU A 20 -2.14 9.77 3.99
C GLU A 20 -1.81 8.32 3.63
N GLN A 21 -2.55 7.34 4.16
CA GLN A 21 -2.41 5.93 3.78
C GLN A 21 -2.64 5.76 2.27
N MET A 22 -3.73 6.32 1.73
CA MET A 22 -4.04 6.26 0.30
C MET A 22 -3.03 7.02 -0.57
N ALA A 23 -2.49 8.15 -0.10
CA ALA A 23 -1.46 8.90 -0.83
C ALA A 23 -0.14 8.11 -0.95
N ASN A 24 0.25 7.41 0.11
CA ASN A 24 1.41 6.52 0.11
C ASN A 24 1.20 5.31 -0.81
N ILE A 25 0.02 4.68 -0.77
CA ILE A 25 -0.37 3.61 -1.71
C ILE A 25 -0.30 4.11 -3.15
N GLY A 26 -0.86 5.28 -3.43
CA GLY A 26 -0.83 5.90 -4.76
C GLY A 26 0.60 6.15 -5.28
N SER A 27 1.54 6.44 -4.38
CA SER A 27 2.95 6.58 -4.73
C SER A 27 3.59 5.26 -5.18
N GLU A 28 3.25 4.13 -4.56
CA GLU A 28 3.71 2.80 -5.01
C GLU A 28 3.06 2.38 -6.34
N ILE A 29 1.78 2.70 -6.54
CA ILE A 29 1.10 2.50 -7.84
C ILE A 29 1.79 3.33 -8.93
N PHE A 30 2.08 4.62 -8.66
CA PHE A 30 2.80 5.47 -9.60
C PHE A 30 4.20 4.91 -9.94
N ARG A 31 4.93 4.40 -8.94
CA ARG A 31 6.22 3.71 -9.16
C ARG A 31 6.06 2.47 -10.03
N THR A 32 5.02 1.66 -9.77
CA THR A 32 4.69 0.48 -10.58
C THR A 32 4.53 0.86 -12.05
N ILE A 33 3.72 1.88 -12.34
CA ILE A 33 3.48 2.36 -13.70
C ILE A 33 4.78 2.93 -14.32
N SER A 34 5.53 3.71 -13.55
CA SER A 34 6.76 4.37 -14.02
C SER A 34 7.87 3.40 -14.42
N TRP A 35 7.91 2.21 -13.81
CA TRP A 35 8.90 1.17 -14.09
C TRP A 35 8.42 0.12 -15.11
N ARG A 36 7.13 0.08 -15.46
CA ARG A 36 6.52 -0.97 -16.30
C ARG A 36 7.31 -1.30 -17.56
N ASP A 37 7.71 -0.26 -18.29
CA ASP A 37 8.37 -0.42 -19.60
C ASP A 37 9.91 -0.25 -19.49
N LYS A 38 10.45 -0.14 -18.26
CA LYS A 38 11.88 0.14 -17.98
C LYS A 38 12.57 -1.00 -17.24
N ASN A 39 11.94 -1.51 -16.18
CA ASN A 39 12.50 -2.56 -15.33
C ASN A 39 11.37 -3.35 -14.66
N LYS A 40 11.18 -4.60 -15.09
CA LYS A 40 10.13 -5.49 -14.58
C LYS A 40 10.30 -5.83 -13.10
N ASP A 41 11.51 -6.01 -12.61
CA ASP A 41 11.75 -6.31 -11.20
C ASP A 41 11.34 -5.13 -10.30
N TYR A 42 11.66 -3.91 -10.70
CA TYR A 42 11.27 -2.71 -9.94
C TYR A 42 9.77 -2.45 -10.01
N GLN A 43 9.16 -2.68 -11.18
CA GLN A 43 7.71 -2.63 -11.33
C GLN A 43 7.04 -3.65 -10.41
N GLN A 44 7.50 -4.89 -10.39
CA GLN A 44 6.93 -5.96 -9.56
C GLN A 44 7.08 -5.65 -8.08
N LYS A 45 8.26 -5.22 -7.63
CA LYS A 45 8.49 -4.83 -6.22
C LYS A 45 7.59 -3.67 -5.79
N ALA A 46 7.39 -2.66 -6.64
CA ALA A 46 6.48 -1.56 -6.34
C ALA A 46 5.02 -2.03 -6.25
N PHE A 47 4.61 -2.95 -7.13
CA PHE A 47 3.27 -3.53 -7.10
C PHE A 47 3.02 -4.33 -5.81
N GLU A 48 3.95 -5.21 -5.44
CA GLU A 48 3.86 -5.99 -4.20
C GLU A 48 3.81 -5.09 -2.96
N ARG A 49 4.62 -4.02 -2.94
CA ARG A 49 4.57 -2.99 -1.89
C ARG A 49 3.21 -2.29 -1.83
N SER A 50 2.59 -1.97 -2.96
CA SER A 50 1.25 -1.37 -2.96
C SER A 50 0.20 -2.30 -2.32
N LEU A 51 0.25 -3.60 -2.63
CA LEU A 51 -0.64 -4.60 -2.03
C LEU A 51 -0.42 -4.74 -0.52
N GLU A 52 0.83 -4.75 -0.07
CA GLU A 52 1.17 -4.77 1.36
C GLU A 52 0.58 -3.56 2.10
N LEU A 53 0.71 -2.35 1.53
CA LEU A 53 0.16 -1.13 2.13
C LEU A 53 -1.38 -1.16 2.16
N PHE A 54 -2.04 -1.69 1.13
CA PHE A 54 -3.48 -1.95 1.17
C PHE A 54 -3.86 -2.91 2.30
N ASP A 55 -3.11 -4.00 2.48
CA ASP A 55 -3.36 -4.97 3.53
C ASP A 55 -3.22 -4.33 4.93
N PHE A 56 -2.21 -3.47 5.13
CA PHE A 56 -2.11 -2.69 6.37
C PHE A 56 -3.28 -1.73 6.56
N THR A 57 -3.72 -1.04 5.49
CA THR A 57 -4.88 -0.13 5.53
C THR A 57 -6.19 -0.86 5.85
N VAL A 58 -6.35 -2.10 5.39
CA VAL A 58 -7.50 -2.96 5.71
C VAL A 58 -7.49 -3.40 7.18
N LEU A 59 -6.31 -3.66 7.74
CA LEU A 59 -6.15 -4.07 9.14
C LEU A 59 -6.37 -2.94 10.14
N ASP A 60 -6.22 -1.68 9.71
CA ASP A 60 -6.43 -0.51 10.56
C ASP A 60 -7.90 -0.41 11.04
N PRO A 61 -8.17 -0.53 12.36
CA PRO A 61 -9.53 -0.50 12.90
C PRO A 61 -10.32 0.76 12.54
N LYS A 62 -9.64 1.90 12.31
CA LYS A 62 -10.30 3.16 11.94
C LYS A 62 -10.98 3.09 10.57
N ASN A 63 -10.52 2.18 9.70
CA ASN A 63 -10.98 2.05 8.31
C ASN A 63 -12.12 1.04 8.12
N ARG A 64 -12.57 0.34 9.18
CA ARG A 64 -13.58 -0.72 9.10
C ARG A 64 -14.87 -0.34 8.36
N LYS A 65 -15.30 0.93 8.46
CA LYS A 65 -16.51 1.44 7.77
C LYS A 65 -16.34 1.67 6.26
N ARG A 66 -15.11 1.57 5.74
CA ARG A 66 -14.75 1.91 4.34
C ARG A 66 -14.11 0.74 3.59
N LEU A 67 -14.05 -0.46 4.19
CA LEU A 67 -13.38 -1.63 3.63
C LEU A 67 -13.86 -1.99 2.22
N LYS A 68 -15.15 -1.82 1.91
CA LYS A 68 -15.70 -2.10 0.58
C LYS A 68 -14.96 -1.33 -0.52
N GLU A 69 -14.73 -0.03 -0.32
CA GLU A 69 -14.07 0.80 -1.32
C GLU A 69 -12.55 0.62 -1.29
N ILE A 70 -11.96 0.40 -0.12
CA ILE A 70 -10.51 0.10 0.03
C ILE A 70 -10.17 -1.20 -0.71
N LEU A 71 -10.93 -2.27 -0.48
CA LEU A 71 -10.73 -3.58 -1.12
C LEU A 71 -11.10 -3.59 -2.61
N ARG A 72 -11.93 -2.65 -3.08
CA ARG A 72 -12.18 -2.47 -4.52
C ARG A 72 -11.00 -1.80 -5.22
N ALA A 73 -10.27 -0.94 -4.51
CA ALA A 73 -9.11 -0.23 -5.04
C ALA A 73 -7.82 -1.07 -5.02
N ARG A 74 -7.73 -2.04 -4.10
CA ARG A 74 -6.65 -3.04 -4.03
C ARG A 74 -6.69 -4.00 -5.22
#